data_AF-A0A852U0W4-F1
#
_entry.id   AF-A0A852U0W4-F1
#
_cell.length_a   1.000
_cell.length_b   1.000
_cell.length_c   1.000
_cell.angle_alpha   90.00
_cell.angle_beta   90.00
_cell.angle_gamma   90.00
#
_symmetry.space_group_name_H-M   'P 1'
#
loop_
_entity.id
_entity.type
_entity.pdbx_description
1 polymer ?
#
loop_
_entity_poly.entity_id
_entity_poly.type
_entity_poly.pdbx_seq_one_letter_code
_entity_poly.pdbx_strand_id
1 'polypeptide(L)'
;MTDPDLQLTPEEEDFYAKSSITVVFDIFADTATRIGGKYVHLADHAATEEERRHWKAKIYEVRDQRRAADPDDREALVAHIKRWQAEVARLKDR
;
A
#
# COMPACT_ATOMS: atom_id res chain seq x y z
N MET A 1 -8.46 15.68 7.69
CA MET A 1 -9.30 15.54 6.48
C MET A 1 -8.99 14.17 5.92
N THR A 2 -9.86 13.19 6.20
CA THR A 2 -9.68 11.80 5.74
C THR A 2 -10.10 11.75 4.28
N ASP A 3 -9.20 11.30 3.40
CA ASP A 3 -9.46 11.20 1.96
C ASP A 3 -10.69 10.28 1.75
N PRO A 4 -11.80 10.77 1.17
CA PRO A 4 -13.06 10.00 1.05
C PRO A 4 -12.91 8.74 0.19
N ASP A 5 -11.91 8.70 -0.69
CA ASP A 5 -11.53 7.52 -1.49
C ASP A 5 -10.86 6.40 -0.67
N LEU A 6 -10.68 6.62 0.64
CA LEU A 6 -10.17 5.62 1.58
C LEU A 6 -11.27 5.12 2.53
N GLN A 7 -12.56 5.14 2.14
CA GLN A 7 -13.62 4.39 2.84
C GLN A 7 -13.78 2.99 2.20
N LEU A 8 -14.00 1.96 3.03
CA LEU A 8 -14.20 0.61 2.51
C LEU A 8 -15.62 0.57 1.96
N THR A 9 -15.84 -0.12 0.86
CA THR A 9 -17.20 -0.50 0.49
C THR A 9 -17.76 -1.47 1.55
N PRO A 10 -19.09 -1.54 1.76
CA PRO A 10 -19.68 -2.51 2.69
C PRO A 10 -19.27 -3.96 2.39
N GLU A 11 -19.01 -4.28 1.12
CA GLU A 11 -18.55 -5.60 0.69
C GLU A 11 -17.10 -5.87 1.14
N GLU A 12 -16.22 -4.88 1.04
CA GLU A 12 -14.84 -5.02 1.51
C GLU A 12 -14.76 -5.02 3.05
N GLU A 13 -15.60 -4.24 3.74
CA GLU A 13 -15.73 -4.32 5.21
C GLU A 13 -16.11 -5.72 5.64
N ASP A 14 -17.15 -6.30 5.02
CA ASP A 14 -17.61 -7.65 5.31
C ASP A 14 -16.54 -8.71 4.98
N PHE A 15 -15.85 -8.56 3.85
CA PHE A 15 -14.76 -9.44 3.44
C PHE A 15 -13.60 -9.43 4.45
N TYR A 16 -13.11 -8.25 4.83
CA TYR A 16 -12.01 -8.13 5.79
C TYR A 16 -12.43 -8.54 7.19
N ALA A 17 -13.69 -8.33 7.59
CA ALA A 17 -14.19 -8.79 8.89
C ALA A 17 -14.27 -10.32 8.97
N LYS A 18 -14.66 -10.99 7.89
CA LYS A 18 -14.83 -12.46 7.83
C LYS A 18 -13.55 -13.22 7.51
N SER A 19 -12.55 -12.58 6.92
CA SER A 19 -11.27 -13.21 6.59
C SER A 19 -10.44 -13.54 7.83
N SER A 20 -9.67 -14.63 7.80
CA SER A 20 -8.70 -14.88 8.87
C SER A 20 -7.63 -13.77 8.90
N ILE A 21 -7.02 -13.54 10.07
CA ILE A 21 -5.98 -12.51 10.20
C ILE A 21 -4.77 -12.80 9.29
N THR A 22 -4.44 -14.08 9.11
CA THR A 22 -3.41 -14.54 8.15
C THR A 22 -3.72 -14.12 6.72
N VAL A 23 -4.96 -14.29 6.26
CA VAL A 23 -5.38 -13.85 4.91
C VAL A 23 -5.23 -12.33 4.77
N VAL A 24 -5.62 -11.56 5.78
CA VAL A 24 -5.46 -10.10 5.76
C VAL A 24 -3.98 -9.71 5.70
N PHE A 25 -3.13 -10.38 6.48
CA PHE A 25 -1.69 -10.15 6.44
C PHE A 25 -1.06 -10.50 5.09
N ASP A 26 -1.49 -11.59 4.45
CA ASP A 26 -1.01 -11.97 3.11
C ASP A 26 -1.39 -10.92 2.07
N ILE A 27 -2.63 -10.42 2.10
CA ILE A 27 -3.09 -9.32 1.22
C ILE A 27 -2.28 -8.06 1.48
N PHE A 28 -1.99 -7.75 2.74
CA PHE A 28 -1.13 -6.63 3.12
C PHE A 28 0.29 -6.76 2.55
N ALA A 29 0.91 -7.93 2.69
CA ALA A 29 2.26 -8.19 2.20
C ALA A 29 2.34 -8.15 0.67
N ASP A 30 1.34 -8.71 -0.03
CA ASP A 30 1.23 -8.64 -1.49
C ASP A 30 1.03 -7.19 -1.96
N THR A 31 0.13 -6.45 -1.30
CA THR A 31 -0.12 -5.03 -1.64
C THR A 31 1.13 -4.19 -1.46
N ALA A 32 1.88 -4.37 -0.35
CA ALA A 32 3.16 -3.70 -0.11
C ALA A 32 4.18 -4.01 -1.22
N THR A 33 4.21 -5.27 -1.68
CA THR A 33 5.10 -5.72 -2.76
C THR A 33 4.74 -5.06 -4.09
N ARG A 34 3.44 -4.98 -4.42
CA ARG A 34 2.96 -4.35 -5.66
C ARG A 34 3.30 -2.86 -5.72
N ILE A 35 3.00 -2.10 -4.66
CA ILE A 35 3.31 -0.66 -4.65
C ILE A 35 4.83 -0.42 -4.64
N GLY A 36 5.58 -1.24 -3.89
CA GLY A 36 7.05 -1.19 -3.91
C GLY A 36 7.63 -1.41 -5.31
N GLY A 37 7.11 -2.40 -6.04
CA GLY A 37 7.50 -2.65 -7.43
C GLY A 37 7.18 -1.49 -8.37
N LYS A 38 6.04 -0.80 -8.18
CA LYS A 38 5.70 0.41 -8.94
C LYS A 38 6.67 1.55 -8.67
N TYR A 39 7.02 1.80 -7.41
CA TYR A 39 8.02 2.82 -7.08
C TYR A 39 9.42 2.47 -7.61
N VAL A 40 9.82 1.19 -7.62
CA VAL A 40 11.08 0.76 -8.25
C VAL A 40 11.06 1.08 -9.74
N HIS A 41 10.00 0.70 -10.45
CA HIS A 41 9.86 0.98 -11.87
C HIS A 41 9.96 2.49 -12.17
N LEU A 42 9.27 3.32 -11.39
CA LEU A 42 9.31 4.79 -11.53
C LEU A 42 10.71 5.37 -11.22
N ALA A 43 11.41 4.83 -10.23
CA ALA A 43 12.78 5.23 -9.92
C ALA A 43 13.74 4.89 -11.07
N ASP A 44 13.58 3.72 -11.69
CA ASP A 44 14.43 3.26 -12.79
C ASP A 44 14.21 4.06 -14.09
N HIS A 45 13.02 4.64 -14.27
CA HIS A 45 12.65 5.43 -15.46
C HIS A 45 12.56 6.94 -15.17
N ALA A 46 13.02 7.39 -14.01
CA ALA A 46 12.98 8.80 -13.63
C ALA A 46 13.84 9.66 -14.57
N ALA A 47 13.30 10.81 -14.99
CA ALA A 47 14.01 11.71 -15.91
C ALA A 47 15.10 12.53 -15.21
N THR A 48 15.01 12.66 -13.88
CA THR A 48 15.93 13.43 -13.05
C THR A 48 16.35 12.66 -11.81
N GLU A 49 17.52 13.01 -11.27
CA GLU A 49 17.99 12.42 -10.02
C GLU A 49 17.09 12.78 -8.83
N GLU A 50 16.44 13.95 -8.86
CA GLU A 50 15.48 14.35 -7.83
C GLU A 50 14.24 13.45 -7.83
N GLU A 51 13.67 13.21 -9.00
CA GLU A 51 12.55 12.28 -9.16
C GLU A 51 12.95 10.85 -8.74
N ARG A 52 14.15 10.40 -9.13
CA ARG A 52 14.68 9.10 -8.69
C ARG A 52 14.79 9.00 -7.17
N ARG A 53 15.30 10.05 -6.51
CA ARG A 53 15.40 10.11 -5.04
C ARG A 53 14.03 10.09 -4.38
N HIS A 54 13.05 10.80 -4.95
CA HIS A 54 11.68 10.79 -4.47
C HIS A 54 11.10 9.36 -4.45
N TRP A 55 11.17 8.64 -5.58
CA TRP A 55 10.65 7.27 -5.65
C TRP A 55 11.43 6.30 -4.75
N LYS A 56 12.75 6.47 -4.61
CA LYS A 56 13.55 5.71 -3.64
C LYS A 56 13.10 5.93 -2.20
N ALA A 57 12.83 7.17 -1.80
CA ALA A 57 12.31 7.47 -0.48
C ALA A 57 10.98 6.75 -0.22
N LYS A 58 10.08 6.71 -1.21
CA LYS A 58 8.81 5.98 -1.13
C LYS A 58 8.98 4.47 -0.99
N ILE A 59 9.96 3.86 -1.64
CA ILE A 59 10.30 2.43 -1.45
C ILE A 59 10.71 2.17 0.01
N TYR A 60 11.54 3.03 0.60
CA TYR A 60 11.95 2.90 1.99
C TYR A 60 10.78 3.09 2.95
N GLU A 61 9.91 4.08 2.69
CA GLU A 61 8.70 4.32 3.48
C GLU A 61 7.80 3.07 3.54
N VAL A 62 7.53 2.41 2.40
CA VAL A 62 6.73 1.18 2.35
C VAL A 62 7.40 0.05 3.15
N ARG A 63 8.73 -0.08 3.06
CA ARG A 63 9.48 -1.10 3.81
C ARG A 63 9.41 -0.88 5.31
N ASP A 64 9.52 0.36 5.75
CA ASP A 64 9.48 0.68 7.18
C ASP A 64 8.07 0.51 7.74
N GLN A 65 7.04 0.93 6.99
CA GLN A 65 5.64 0.65 7.32
C GLN A 65 5.38 -0.86 7.41
N ARG A 66 5.90 -1.66 6.48
CA ARG A 66 5.75 -3.12 6.51
C ARG A 66 6.42 -3.76 7.73
N ARG A 67 7.59 -3.26 8.15
CA ARG A 67 8.31 -3.79 9.32
C ARG A 67 7.67 -3.39 10.64
N ALA A 68 7.04 -2.22 10.69
CA ALA A 68 6.41 -1.68 11.88
C ALA A 68 4.99 -2.20 12.11
N ALA A 69 4.36 -2.80 11.10
CA ALA A 69 2.99 -3.30 11.20
C ALA A 69 2.92 -4.51 12.16
N ASP A 70 1.96 -4.45 13.08
CA ASP A 70 1.57 -5.60 13.90
C ASP A 70 0.79 -6.60 13.02
N PRO A 71 1.23 -7.87 12.91
CA PRO A 71 0.54 -8.87 12.10
C PRO A 71 -0.86 -9.22 12.63
N ASP A 72 -1.19 -8.92 13.89
CA ASP A 72 -2.48 -9.22 14.51
C ASP A 72 -3.45 -8.02 14.52
N ASP A 73 -2.97 -6.81 14.16
CA ASP A 73 -3.79 -5.60 14.06
C ASP A 73 -4.48 -5.51 12.69
N ARG A 74 -5.65 -6.14 12.59
CA ARG A 74 -6.47 -6.14 11.37
C ARG A 74 -6.77 -4.73 10.85
N GLU A 75 -7.14 -3.80 11.73
CA GLU A 75 -7.55 -2.47 11.32
C GLU A 75 -6.38 -1.71 10.70
N ALA A 76 -5.21 -1.78 11.31
CA ALA A 76 -3.99 -1.20 10.77
C ALA A 76 -3.60 -1.82 9.42
N LEU A 77 -3.62 -3.15 9.31
CA LEU A 77 -3.29 -3.85 8.06
C LEU A 77 -4.22 -3.44 6.91
N VAL A 78 -5.52 -3.38 7.17
CA VAL A 78 -6.53 -2.95 6.19
C VAL A 78 -6.35 -1.49 5.79
N ALA A 79 -6.05 -0.60 6.73
CA ALA A 79 -5.76 0.81 6.42
C ALA A 79 -4.54 0.95 5.48
N HIS A 80 -3.49 0.15 5.71
CA HIS A 80 -2.34 0.09 4.82
C HIS A 80 -2.68 -0.43 3.42
N ILE A 81 -3.44 -1.54 3.34
CA ILE A 81 -3.88 -2.13 2.07
C ILE A 81 -4.59 -1.08 1.22
N LYS A 82 -5.60 -0.41 1.79
CA LYS A 82 -6.40 0.59 1.06
C LYS A 82 -5.55 1.74 0.55
N ARG A 83 -4.71 2.31 1.43
CA ARG A 83 -3.85 3.44 1.06
C ARG A 83 -2.95 3.09 -0.11
N TRP A 84 -2.33 1.91 -0.07
CA TRP A 84 -1.44 1.47 -1.15
C TRP A 84 -2.18 1.05 -2.41
N GLN A 85 -3.38 0.48 -2.32
CA GLN A 85 -4.22 0.18 -3.48
C GLN A 85 -4.66 1.44 -4.22
N ALA A 86 -5.14 2.45 -3.47
CA ALA A 86 -5.50 3.76 -4.03
C ALA A 86 -4.28 4.41 -4.72
N GLU A 87 -3.12 4.33 -4.08
CA GLU A 87 -1.88 4.82 -4.67
C GLU A 87 -1.49 4.07 -5.95
N VAL A 88 -1.57 2.73 -5.96
CA VAL A 88 -1.31 1.94 -7.17
C VAL A 88 -2.27 2.34 -8.30
N ALA A 89 -3.54 2.59 -8.00
CA ALA A 89 -4.50 3.07 -9.00
C ALA A 89 -4.08 4.44 -9.56
N ARG A 90 -3.77 5.41 -8.70
CA ARG A 90 -3.29 6.74 -9.14
C ARG A 90 -2.03 6.67 -9.99
N LEU A 91 -1.12 5.74 -9.71
CA LEU A 91 0.11 5.56 -10.48
C LEU A 91 -0.08 4.78 -11.79
N LYS A 92 -1.20 4.08 -11.99
CA LYS A 92 -1.53 3.45 -13.28
C LYS A 92 -2.03 4.46 -14.31
N ASP A 93 -2.61 5.57 -13.84
CA ASP A 93 -3.13 6.63 -14.70
C ASP A 93 -2.07 7.67 -15.11
N ARG A 94 -0.80 7.44 -14.75
CA ARG A 94 0.38 8.24 -15.16
C ARG A 94 1.17 7.52 -16.25
#